data_AF-A0A822Y0H5-F1
#
_entry.id   AF-A0A822Y0H5-F1
#
_cell.length_a   1.000
_cell.length_b   1.000
_cell.length_c   1.000
_cell.angle_alpha   90.00
_cell.angle_beta   90.00
_cell.angle_gamma   90.00
#
_symmetry.space_group_name_H-M   'P 1'
#
loop_
_entity.id
_entity.type
_entity.pdbx_description
1 polymer ?
#
loop_
_entity_poly.entity_id
_entity_poly.type
_entity_poly.pdbx_seq_one_letter_code
_entity_poly.pdbx_strand_id
1 'polypeptide(L)'
;MVPQLTTVSGHGIALAFSPFMGFPDAVANQYLGLFNETNNGDFSNHVFAVELHTILSPKFANIYDNHVEIDMNNLQSIESILAAYYSSKEEINKSLHLISGDPMQVWIEYDGVEKQLNVTLAPLYYPKPEIPLLSTSLDLSSVFMDSVYVGFSSSTGAIASSHYILGWSFNRSDQAQELRLLLQPPVTSFCV
;
A
#
# COMPACT_ATOMS: atom_id res chain seq x y z
N MET A 1 -10.60 1.17 3.44
CA MET A 1 -11.12 -0.21 3.29
C MET A 1 -12.45 -0.32 4.01
N VAL A 2 -13.37 -1.15 3.50
CA VAL A 2 -14.72 -1.30 4.07
C VAL A 2 -14.89 -2.75 4.55
N PRO A 3 -14.71 -3.02 5.86
CA PRO A 3 -14.85 -4.38 6.38
C PRO A 3 -16.32 -4.79 6.51
N GLN A 4 -16.58 -6.09 6.41
CA GLN A 4 -17.92 -6.64 6.69
C GLN A 4 -18.30 -6.50 8.17
N LEU A 5 -17.32 -6.58 9.08
CA LEU A 5 -17.47 -6.32 10.50
C LEU A 5 -16.72 -5.04 10.86
N THR A 6 -17.38 -4.09 11.53
CA THR A 6 -16.83 -2.74 11.76
C THR A 6 -15.55 -2.69 12.59
N THR A 7 -15.21 -3.77 13.31
CA THR A 7 -14.04 -3.84 14.19
C THR A 7 -12.92 -4.73 13.67
N VAL A 8 -13.12 -5.47 12.58
CA VAL A 8 -12.12 -6.39 12.05
C VAL A 8 -12.16 -6.41 10.52
N SER A 9 -11.02 -6.13 9.91
CA SER A 9 -10.77 -6.27 8.47
C SER A 9 -9.68 -7.32 8.25
N GLY A 10 -9.46 -7.69 6.99
CA GLY A 10 -8.24 -8.35 6.59
C GLY A 10 -8.23 -8.52 5.07
N HIS A 11 -7.06 -8.62 4.44
CA HIS A 11 -5.72 -8.39 5.02
C HIS A 11 -5.25 -6.97 4.74
N GLY A 12 -5.39 -6.54 3.51
CA GLY A 12 -4.94 -5.23 3.09
C GLY A 12 -4.95 -5.08 1.58
N ILE A 13 -4.37 -3.98 1.15
CA ILE A 13 -4.12 -3.67 -0.25
C ILE A 13 -2.70 -3.14 -0.39
N ALA A 14 -2.01 -3.55 -1.45
CA ALA A 14 -0.65 -3.13 -1.74
C ALA A 14 -0.56 -2.56 -3.15
N LEU A 15 0.18 -1.46 -3.32
CA LEU A 15 0.74 -1.08 -4.62
C LEU A 15 2.03 -1.87 -4.81
N ALA A 16 2.07 -2.73 -5.82
CA ALA A 16 3.17 -3.63 -6.08
C ALA A 16 3.86 -3.34 -7.42
N PHE A 17 5.16 -3.60 -7.44
CA PHE A 17 6.05 -3.50 -8.58
C PHE A 17 6.73 -4.85 -8.80
N SER A 18 6.70 -5.36 -10.02
CA SER A 18 7.25 -6.67 -10.37
C SER A 18 7.64 -6.74 -11.85
N PRO A 19 8.66 -7.51 -12.25
CA PRO A 19 8.92 -7.78 -13.66
C PRO A 19 7.85 -8.66 -14.33
N PHE A 20 6.91 -9.22 -13.56
CA PHE A 20 5.84 -10.07 -14.04
C PHE A 20 4.45 -9.46 -13.78
N MET A 21 3.51 -9.64 -14.72
CA MET A 21 2.12 -9.18 -14.58
C MET A 21 1.29 -10.00 -13.58
N GLY A 22 1.73 -11.21 -13.25
CA GLY A 22 1.00 -12.10 -12.36
C GLY A 22 1.93 -12.89 -11.45
N PHE A 23 1.39 -13.33 -10.33
CA PHE A 23 2.08 -14.12 -9.32
C PHE A 23 1.48 -15.52 -9.29
N PRO A 24 1.87 -16.41 -10.24
CA PRO A 24 1.43 -17.79 -10.20
C PRO A 24 1.85 -18.39 -8.85
N ASP A 25 0.95 -19.16 -8.25
CA ASP A 25 1.13 -19.78 -6.94
C ASP A 25 1.13 -18.81 -5.73
N ALA A 26 0.93 -17.51 -5.92
CA ALA A 26 0.68 -16.62 -4.80
C ALA A 26 -0.67 -16.94 -4.15
N VAL A 27 -0.71 -16.82 -2.83
CA VAL A 27 -1.89 -17.18 -2.04
C VAL A 27 -2.54 -15.94 -1.45
N ALA A 28 -3.84 -16.05 -1.17
CA ALA A 28 -4.60 -15.00 -0.48
C ALA A 28 -4.18 -14.90 1.01
N ASN A 29 -5.00 -14.24 1.83
CA ASN A 29 -4.75 -14.07 3.26
C ASN A 29 -3.50 -13.20 3.49
N GLN A 30 -2.67 -13.51 4.48
CA GLN A 30 -1.51 -12.70 4.87
C GLN A 30 -0.46 -12.47 3.77
N TYR A 31 -0.54 -13.18 2.64
CA TYR A 31 0.40 -13.03 1.52
C TYR A 31 -0.05 -12.04 0.44
N LEU A 32 -1.23 -11.43 0.60
CA LEU A 32 -1.78 -10.39 -0.29
C LEU A 32 -1.88 -10.77 -1.77
N GLY A 33 -1.78 -12.04 -2.14
CA GLY A 33 -1.66 -12.45 -3.54
C GLY A 33 -0.33 -12.06 -4.20
N LEU A 34 0.70 -11.74 -3.41
CA LEU A 34 2.06 -11.44 -3.89
C LEU A 34 3.03 -12.61 -3.71
N PHE A 35 2.86 -13.38 -2.63
CA PHE A 35 3.79 -14.44 -2.24
C PHE A 35 3.07 -15.72 -1.81
N ASN A 36 3.85 -16.73 -1.44
CA ASN A 36 3.43 -17.95 -0.77
C ASN A 36 4.46 -18.40 0.27
N GLU A 37 4.18 -19.52 0.95
CA GLU A 37 5.06 -20.05 2.00
C GLU A 37 6.48 -20.36 1.52
N THR A 38 6.65 -20.71 0.25
CA THR A 38 7.92 -21.17 -0.30
C THR A 38 8.78 -20.07 -0.92
N ASN A 39 8.16 -19.00 -1.43
CA ASN A 39 8.86 -17.90 -2.09
C ASN A 39 8.91 -16.62 -1.24
N ASN A 40 8.21 -16.53 -0.11
CA ASN A 40 8.30 -15.37 0.77
C ASN A 40 9.74 -15.24 1.34
N GLY A 41 10.44 -14.17 0.96
CA GLY A 41 11.86 -13.96 1.25
C GLY A 41 12.82 -14.34 0.12
N ASP A 42 12.31 -14.85 -1.01
CA ASP A 42 13.13 -15.18 -2.17
C ASP A 42 13.41 -13.93 -3.01
N PHE A 43 14.70 -13.55 -3.11
CA PHE A 43 15.14 -12.39 -3.89
C PHE A 43 14.87 -12.52 -5.39
N SER A 44 14.64 -13.74 -5.91
CA SER A 44 14.26 -13.97 -7.31
C SER A 44 12.83 -13.57 -7.65
N ASN A 45 12.01 -13.22 -6.65
CA ASN A 45 10.68 -12.67 -6.89
C ASN A 45 10.73 -11.31 -7.57
N HIS A 46 11.73 -10.49 -7.24
CA HIS A 46 11.87 -9.09 -7.69
C HIS A 46 10.58 -8.28 -7.47
N VAL A 47 10.01 -8.41 -6.27
CA VAL A 47 8.79 -7.71 -5.86
C VAL A 47 9.11 -6.62 -4.86
N PHE A 48 8.60 -5.43 -5.11
CA PHE A 48 8.53 -4.34 -4.15
C PHE A 48 7.07 -3.96 -3.96
N ALA A 49 6.66 -3.70 -2.71
CA ALA A 49 5.30 -3.29 -2.43
C ALA A 49 5.25 -2.25 -1.31
N VAL A 50 4.29 -1.34 -1.41
CA VAL A 50 3.83 -0.51 -0.28
C VAL A 50 2.44 -0.99 0.09
N GLU A 51 2.29 -1.51 1.30
CA GLU A 51 1.07 -2.12 1.81
C GLU A 51 0.33 -1.17 2.76
N LEU A 52 -1.01 -1.21 2.70
CA LEU A 52 -1.92 -0.77 3.75
C LEU A 52 -2.49 -2.01 4.47
N HIS A 53 -1.88 -2.35 5.61
CA HIS A 53 -2.12 -3.59 6.37
C HIS A 53 -3.17 -3.37 7.47
N THR A 54 -4.20 -4.21 7.53
CA THR A 54 -5.33 -4.02 8.47
C THR A 54 -5.49 -5.08 9.54
N ILE A 55 -4.70 -6.14 9.53
CA ILE A 55 -4.80 -7.22 10.51
C ILE A 55 -3.44 -7.61 11.07
N LEU A 56 -3.41 -8.03 12.33
CA LEU A 56 -2.21 -8.58 12.91
C LEU A 56 -1.81 -9.89 12.21
N SER A 57 -0.57 -9.98 11.75
CA SER A 57 0.05 -11.26 11.37
C SER A 57 1.15 -11.63 12.37
N PRO A 58 0.84 -12.46 13.40
CA PRO A 58 1.80 -12.81 14.46
C PRO A 58 3.08 -13.47 13.95
N LYS A 59 3.04 -14.03 12.74
CA LYS A 59 4.19 -14.67 12.06
C LYS A 59 5.25 -13.65 11.59
N PHE A 60 4.90 -12.37 11.43
CA PHE A 60 5.76 -11.35 10.79
C PHE A 60 6.10 -10.17 11.72
N ALA A 61 6.04 -10.37 13.04
CA ALA A 61 6.51 -9.43 14.08
C ALA A 61 5.74 -8.10 14.27
N ASN A 62 4.62 -7.88 13.58
CA ASN A 62 3.78 -6.70 13.78
C ASN A 62 3.01 -6.75 15.11
N ILE A 63 2.93 -5.60 15.81
CA ILE A 63 2.45 -5.50 17.21
C ILE A 63 1.08 -4.80 17.33
N TYR A 64 0.56 -4.20 16.24
CA TYR A 64 -0.78 -3.59 16.16
C TYR A 64 -1.45 -3.89 14.79
N ASP A 65 -2.76 -3.68 14.67
CA ASP A 65 -3.45 -3.53 13.38
C ASP A 65 -3.26 -2.09 12.84
N ASN A 66 -3.62 -1.82 11.58
CA ASN A 66 -3.63 -0.46 10.99
C ASN A 66 -2.26 0.15 10.62
N HIS A 67 -1.47 -0.54 9.79
CA HIS A 67 -0.11 -0.13 9.40
C HIS A 67 0.03 0.25 7.91
N VAL A 68 1.03 1.09 7.63
CA VAL A 68 1.61 1.28 6.31
C VAL A 68 2.99 0.61 6.31
N GLU A 69 3.24 -0.24 5.33
CA GLU A 69 4.39 -1.14 5.33
C GLU A 69 5.15 -1.09 4.01
N ILE A 70 6.47 -1.24 4.09
CA ILE A 70 7.37 -1.29 2.94
C ILE A 70 7.95 -2.71 2.83
N ASP A 71 7.58 -3.42 1.77
CA ASP A 71 7.96 -4.81 1.55
C ASP A 71 8.87 -4.94 0.33
N MET A 72 9.87 -5.82 0.46
CA MET A 72 10.79 -6.14 -0.63
C MET A 72 11.09 -7.63 -0.62
N ASN A 73 10.52 -8.36 -1.60
CA ASN A 73 10.59 -9.81 -1.75
C ASN A 73 10.08 -10.64 -0.55
N ASN A 74 9.62 -9.98 0.51
CA ASN A 74 9.27 -10.58 1.79
C ASN A 74 8.19 -9.73 2.47
N LEU A 75 7.23 -10.40 3.11
CA LEU A 75 6.20 -9.80 3.98
C LEU A 75 6.73 -9.37 5.34
N GLN A 76 7.95 -9.77 5.70
CA GLN A 76 8.67 -9.09 6.78
C GLN A 76 9.14 -7.73 6.25
N SER A 77 8.37 -6.70 6.55
CA SER A 77 8.59 -5.34 6.07
C SER A 77 9.93 -4.78 6.51
N ILE A 78 10.52 -3.98 5.64
CA ILE A 78 11.73 -3.18 5.92
C ILE A 78 11.39 -2.10 6.95
N GLU A 79 10.24 -1.47 6.78
CA GLU A 79 9.68 -0.45 7.68
C GLU A 79 8.17 -0.69 7.80
N SER A 80 7.63 -0.49 9.00
CA SER A 80 6.20 -0.55 9.29
C SER A 80 5.87 0.50 10.34
N ILE A 81 4.83 1.30 10.09
CA ILE A 81 4.35 2.33 11.01
C ILE A 81 2.84 2.42 11.01
N LEU A 82 2.25 2.79 12.15
CA LEU A 82 0.82 3.05 12.25
C LEU A 82 0.39 4.10 11.22
N ALA A 83 -0.72 3.84 10.54
CA ALA A 83 -1.27 4.75 9.55
C ALA A 83 -1.64 6.09 10.20
N ALA A 84 -0.99 7.16 9.74
CA ALA A 84 -1.19 8.52 10.22
C ALA A 84 -0.82 9.53 9.13
N TYR A 85 -1.15 10.80 9.35
CA TYR A 85 -0.70 11.92 8.53
C TYR A 85 -0.23 13.08 9.39
N TYR A 86 0.78 13.80 8.92
CA TYR A 86 1.24 15.02 9.58
C TYR A 86 0.29 16.19 9.27
N SER A 87 -0.22 16.86 10.31
CA SER A 87 -1.05 18.05 10.18
C SER A 87 -0.19 19.30 10.44
N SER A 88 0.23 20.02 9.39
CA SER A 88 1.04 21.24 9.56
C SER A 88 0.32 22.34 10.34
N LYS A 89 -1.02 22.32 10.38
CA LYS A 89 -1.82 23.27 11.17
C LYS A 89 -1.72 23.01 12.68
N GLU A 90 -1.68 21.74 13.06
CA GLU A 90 -1.69 21.30 14.46
C GLU A 90 -0.28 20.86 14.93
N GLU A 91 0.69 20.79 14.01
CA GLU A 91 2.07 20.34 14.21
C GLU A 91 2.16 18.94 14.85
N ILE A 92 1.18 18.06 14.58
CA ILE A 92 1.10 16.71 15.12
C ILE A 92 0.76 15.67 14.04
N ASN A 93 1.16 14.42 14.29
CA ASN A 93 0.68 13.27 13.55
C ASN A 93 -0.73 12.88 14.01
N LYS A 94 -1.67 12.80 13.07
CA LYS A 94 -3.05 12.41 13.30
C LYS A 94 -3.28 10.99 12.77
N SER A 95 -3.75 10.12 13.65
CA SER A 95 -4.07 8.72 13.31
C SER A 95 -5.08 8.64 12.17
N LEU A 96 -4.89 7.68 11.27
CA LEU A 96 -5.83 7.30 10.22
C LEU A 96 -6.24 5.86 10.41
N HIS A 97 -7.53 5.63 10.52
CA HIS A 97 -8.08 4.29 10.60
C HIS A 97 -8.37 3.78 9.19
N LEU A 98 -7.50 2.91 8.67
CA LEU A 98 -7.55 2.32 7.33
C LEU A 98 -8.88 1.56 7.06
N ILE A 99 -9.56 1.11 8.11
CA ILE A 99 -10.85 0.39 8.05
C ILE A 99 -12.07 1.29 8.27
N SER A 100 -11.90 2.62 8.37
CA SER A 100 -13.00 3.58 8.61
C SER A 100 -14.07 3.59 7.52
N GLY A 101 -13.75 3.09 6.32
CA GLY A 101 -14.57 3.23 5.12
C GLY A 101 -14.45 4.59 4.44
N ASP A 102 -13.82 5.57 5.08
CA ASP A 102 -13.57 6.89 4.50
C ASP A 102 -12.48 6.82 3.42
N PRO A 103 -12.63 7.59 2.33
CA PRO A 103 -11.62 7.64 1.29
C PRO A 103 -10.35 8.34 1.77
N MET A 104 -9.20 7.79 1.38
CA MET A 104 -7.87 8.29 1.70
C MET A 104 -7.04 8.40 0.43
N GLN A 105 -6.00 9.22 0.46
CA GLN A 105 -5.05 9.36 -0.62
C GLN A 105 -3.65 8.98 -0.13
N VAL A 106 -2.96 8.20 -0.95
CA VAL A 106 -1.58 7.76 -0.73
C VAL A 106 -0.70 8.36 -1.83
N TRP A 107 0.45 8.91 -1.45
CA TRP A 107 1.51 9.30 -2.37
C TRP A 107 2.73 8.42 -2.08
N ILE A 108 3.24 7.78 -3.12
CA ILE A 108 4.44 6.96 -3.07
C ILE A 108 5.41 7.57 -4.08
N GLU A 109 6.50 8.11 -3.57
CA GLU A 109 7.48 8.86 -4.35
C GLU A 109 8.86 8.26 -4.12
N TYR A 110 9.57 8.01 -5.22
CA TYR A 110 10.90 7.41 -5.17
C TYR A 110 11.90 8.26 -5.94
N ASP A 111 12.95 8.69 -5.25
CA ASP A 111 14.12 9.30 -5.87
C ASP A 111 15.15 8.20 -6.18
N GLY A 112 15.36 7.92 -7.48
CA GLY A 112 16.29 6.90 -7.93
C GLY A 112 17.77 7.29 -7.85
N VAL A 113 18.08 8.58 -7.68
CA VAL A 113 19.44 9.10 -7.52
C VAL A 113 19.83 9.04 -6.04
N GLU A 114 19.01 9.61 -5.18
CA GLU A 114 19.22 9.62 -3.72
C GLU A 114 18.83 8.29 -3.06
N LYS A 115 18.18 7.38 -3.81
CA LYS A 115 17.68 6.09 -3.33
C LYS A 115 16.72 6.25 -2.15
N GLN A 116 15.83 7.22 -2.26
CA GLN A 116 14.94 7.63 -1.18
C GLN A 116 13.48 7.34 -1.53
N LEU A 117 12.83 6.51 -0.73
CA LEU A 117 11.39 6.25 -0.81
C LEU A 117 10.66 7.10 0.24
N ASN A 118 9.64 7.82 -0.20
CA ASN A 118 8.73 8.55 0.67
C ASN A 118 7.31 8.03 0.48
N VAL A 119 6.65 7.69 1.59
CA VAL A 119 5.23 7.32 1.61
C VAL A 119 4.48 8.34 2.43
N THR A 120 3.49 8.98 1.83
CA THR A 120 2.61 9.96 2.48
C THR A 120 1.19 9.48 2.40
N LEU A 121 0.43 9.64 3.47
CA LEU A 121 -0.98 9.27 3.58
C LEU A 121 -1.77 10.47 4.11
N ALA A 122 -3.01 10.67 3.67
CA ALA A 122 -3.94 11.65 4.25
C ALA A 122 -5.41 11.29 3.90
N PRO A 123 -6.41 11.85 4.61
CA PRO A 123 -7.80 11.80 4.16
C PRO A 123 -7.96 12.38 2.75
N LEU A 124 -8.93 11.88 1.98
CA LEU A 124 -9.24 12.47 0.67
C LEU A 124 -9.60 13.96 0.82
N TYR A 125 -9.11 14.78 -0.11
CA TYR A 125 -9.21 16.25 -0.10
C TYR A 125 -8.39 16.99 0.95
N TYR A 126 -7.65 16.27 1.80
CA TYR A 126 -6.60 16.90 2.60
C TYR A 126 -5.39 17.18 1.68
N PRO A 127 -4.78 18.38 1.73
CA PRO A 127 -3.58 18.66 0.94
C PRO A 127 -2.48 17.67 1.33
N LYS A 128 -1.65 17.26 0.37
CA LYS A 128 -0.52 16.36 0.64
C LYS A 128 0.33 16.93 1.79
N PRO A 129 0.50 16.18 2.90
CA PRO A 129 1.39 16.58 3.99
C PRO A 129 2.83 16.84 3.49
N GLU A 130 3.47 17.88 4.02
CA GLU A 130 4.86 18.21 3.69
C GLU A 130 5.86 17.21 4.30
N ILE A 131 5.49 16.63 5.45
CA ILE A 131 6.26 15.60 6.12
C ILE A 131 5.65 14.25 5.76
N PRO A 132 6.40 13.35 5.09
CA PRO A 132 5.91 12.02 4.76
C PRO A 132 5.73 11.18 6.04
N LEU A 133 4.85 10.18 5.96
CA LEU A 133 4.66 9.22 7.05
C LEU A 133 5.89 8.31 7.19
N LEU A 134 6.43 7.84 6.06
CA LEU A 134 7.68 7.07 5.99
C LEU A 134 8.66 7.76 5.03
N SER A 135 9.93 7.77 5.43
CA SER A 135 11.05 8.22 4.59
C SER A 135 12.20 7.23 4.78
N THR A 136 12.39 6.35 3.79
CA THR A 136 13.31 5.21 3.87
C THR A 136 14.36 5.24 2.76
N SER A 137 15.64 5.20 3.13
CA SER A 137 16.75 5.00 2.20
C SER A 137 16.71 3.55 1.70
N LEU A 138 16.32 3.34 0.45
CA LEU A 138 16.08 2.04 -0.15
C LEU A 138 16.56 1.99 -1.61
N ASP A 139 17.47 1.07 -1.92
CA ASP A 139 17.87 0.83 -3.31
C ASP A 139 16.94 -0.20 -3.97
N LEU A 140 16.12 0.28 -4.90
CA LEU A 140 15.19 -0.55 -5.67
C LEU A 140 15.82 -1.12 -6.94
N SER A 141 17.13 -0.96 -7.16
CA SER A 141 17.84 -1.44 -8.36
C SER A 141 17.70 -2.95 -8.58
N SER A 142 17.57 -3.74 -7.51
CA SER A 142 17.38 -5.19 -7.60
C SER A 142 15.94 -5.60 -7.92
N VAL A 143 14.98 -4.68 -7.88
CA VAL A 143 13.57 -4.89 -8.26
C VAL A 143 13.26 -4.27 -9.62
N PHE A 144 13.78 -3.07 -9.86
CA PHE A 144 13.60 -2.35 -11.12
C PHE A 144 14.55 -2.84 -12.21
N MET A 145 14.21 -4.00 -12.76
CA MET A 145 14.80 -4.56 -13.99
C MET A 145 14.44 -3.72 -15.23
N ASP A 146 14.80 -4.21 -16.42
CA ASP A 146 14.54 -3.55 -17.71
C ASP A 146 13.07 -3.13 -17.91
N SER A 147 12.15 -3.95 -17.43
CA SER A 147 10.71 -3.68 -17.45
C SER A 147 10.08 -4.04 -16.12
N VAL A 148 9.19 -3.17 -15.63
CA VAL A 148 8.46 -3.35 -14.38
C VAL A 148 6.99 -3.06 -14.65
N TYR A 149 6.13 -3.95 -14.18
CA TYR A 149 4.70 -3.74 -14.08
C TYR A 149 4.38 -3.15 -12.71
N VAL A 150 3.48 -2.19 -12.69
CA VAL A 150 2.92 -1.60 -11.48
C VAL A 150 1.43 -1.88 -11.43
N GLY A 151 0.94 -2.30 -10.27
CA GLY A 151 -0.46 -2.62 -10.09
C GLY A 151 -0.83 -2.76 -8.62
N PHE A 152 -2.09 -3.11 -8.37
CA PHE A 152 -2.57 -3.35 -7.02
C PHE A 152 -2.79 -4.83 -6.79
N SER A 153 -2.42 -5.31 -5.61
CA SER A 153 -2.83 -6.61 -5.11
C SER A 153 -3.56 -6.43 -3.79
N SER A 154 -4.58 -7.24 -3.56
CA SER A 154 -5.33 -7.22 -2.30
C SER A 154 -5.83 -8.62 -1.99
N SER A 155 -6.00 -8.91 -0.72
CA SER A 155 -6.57 -10.17 -0.29
C SER A 155 -7.51 -9.95 0.89
N THR A 156 -8.41 -10.91 1.09
CA THR A 156 -9.21 -11.00 2.31
C THR A 156 -8.78 -12.17 3.17
N GLY A 157 -9.19 -12.15 4.44
CA GLY A 157 -8.95 -13.22 5.39
C GLY A 157 -10.20 -14.05 5.64
N ALA A 158 -10.30 -14.57 6.87
CA ALA A 158 -11.50 -15.26 7.36
C ALA A 158 -12.73 -14.32 7.41
N ILE A 159 -12.51 -13.01 7.50
CA ILE A 159 -13.54 -11.97 7.45
C ILE A 159 -13.40 -11.21 6.14
N ALA A 160 -14.51 -11.03 5.43
CA ALA A 160 -14.52 -10.32 4.16
C ALA A 160 -14.32 -8.81 4.37
N SER A 161 -13.59 -8.18 3.45
CA SER A 161 -13.39 -6.73 3.39
C SER A 161 -13.36 -6.30 1.92
N SER A 162 -13.88 -5.11 1.64
CA SER A 162 -13.83 -4.52 0.32
C SER A 162 -12.70 -3.50 0.21
N HIS A 163 -11.87 -3.66 -0.81
CA HIS A 163 -10.73 -2.81 -1.12
C HIS A 163 -11.03 -2.07 -2.44
N TYR A 164 -11.20 -0.75 -2.38
CA TYR A 164 -11.56 0.07 -3.53
C TYR A 164 -10.43 1.01 -3.90
N ILE A 165 -10.07 1.04 -5.18
CA ILE A 165 -9.24 2.09 -5.78
C ILE A 165 -10.18 3.05 -6.49
N LEU A 166 -10.37 4.25 -5.93
CA LEU A 166 -11.26 5.27 -6.50
C LEU A 166 -10.63 5.99 -7.70
N GLY A 167 -9.30 5.97 -7.77
CA GLY A 167 -8.50 6.54 -8.85
C GLY A 167 -7.03 6.40 -8.52
N TRP A 168 -6.18 6.37 -9.54
CA TRP A 168 -4.74 6.32 -9.40
C TRP A 168 -4.06 6.96 -10.61
N SER A 169 -2.88 7.52 -10.39
CA SER A 169 -2.02 8.09 -11.41
C SER A 169 -0.60 7.65 -11.14
N PHE A 170 0.15 7.41 -12.21
CA PHE A 170 1.52 6.95 -12.13
C PHE A 170 2.37 7.70 -13.14
N ASN A 171 3.56 8.12 -12.71
CA ASN A 171 4.57 8.72 -13.55
C ASN A 171 5.95 8.26 -13.06
N ARG A 172 6.83 7.88 -13.99
CA ARG A 172 8.16 7.36 -13.69
C ARG A 172 9.24 8.44 -13.66
N SER A 173 9.05 9.52 -14.42
CA SER A 173 10.11 10.50 -14.71
C SER A 173 9.87 11.83 -14.01
N ASP A 174 8.61 12.18 -13.77
CA ASP A 174 8.21 13.42 -13.12
C ASP A 174 7.12 13.13 -12.08
N GLN A 175 6.61 14.18 -11.45
CA GLN A 175 5.47 14.10 -10.55
C GLN A 175 4.24 13.53 -11.28
N ALA A 176 3.55 12.57 -10.64
CA ALA A 176 2.29 12.06 -11.14
C ALA A 176 1.21 13.14 -11.10
N GLN A 177 0.29 13.11 -12.07
CA GLN A 177 -0.81 14.07 -12.13
C GLN A 177 -1.70 13.95 -10.89
N GLU A 178 -2.07 15.08 -10.29
CA GLU A 178 -3.01 15.07 -9.17
C GLU A 178 -4.36 14.44 -9.54
N LEU A 179 -4.86 13.59 -8.64
CA LEU A 179 -6.16 12.95 -8.79
C LEU A 179 -7.27 13.98 -8.61
N ARG A 180 -7.98 14.27 -9.69
CA ARG A 180 -9.24 15.03 -9.66
C ARG A 180 -10.39 14.04 -9.66
N LEU A 181 -10.74 13.53 -8.47
CA LEU A 181 -11.95 12.73 -8.33
C LEU A 181 -13.17 13.65 -8.52
N LEU A 182 -13.80 13.56 -9.69
CA LEU A 182 -15.13 14.13 -9.88
C LEU A 182 -16.09 13.25 -9.06
N LEU A 183 -16.81 13.86 -8.11
CA LEU A 183 -17.94 13.22 -7.44
C LEU A 183 -18.96 12.80 -8.51
N GLN A 184 -18.87 11.57 -9.00
CA GLN A 184 -20.04 10.89 -9.54
C GLN A 184 -20.69 10.11 -8.40
N PRO A 185 -22.04 10.10 -8.31
CA PRO A 185 -22.73 9.30 -7.30
C PRO A 185 -22.28 7.83 -7.41
N PRO A 186 -22.36 7.05 -6.32
CA PRO A 186 -21.79 5.70 -6.27
C PRO A 186 -22.32 4.90 -7.45
N VAL A 187 -21.44 4.58 -8.39
CA VAL A 187 -21.79 3.72 -9.51
C VAL A 187 -21.90 2.32 -8.94
N THR A 188 -23.14 1.90 -8.66
CA THR A 188 -23.45 0.49 -8.47
C THR A 188 -23.15 -0.21 -9.80
N SER A 189 -22.04 -0.95 -9.81
CA SER A 189 -21.57 -1.86 -10.85
C SER A 189 -20.57 -1.26 -11.86
N PHE A 190 -19.37 -1.84 -11.87
CA PHE A 190 -18.54 -1.94 -13.07
C PHE A 190 -18.27 -3.43 -13.35
N CYS A 191 -18.44 -3.80 -14.61
CA CYS A 191 -17.97 -5.04 -15.20
C CYS A 191 -16.55 -4.77 -15.73
N VAL A 192 -15.66 -5.75 -15.59
CA VAL A 192 -14.27 -5.71 -16.10
C VAL A 192 -14.27 -5.72 -17.62
#